data_AF-A0A9E2RK18-F1
#
_entry.id   AF-A0A9E2RK18-F1
#
_cell.length_a   1.000
_cell.length_b   1.000
_cell.length_c   1.000
_cell.angle_alpha   90.00
_cell.angle_beta   90.00
_cell.angle_gamma   90.00
#
_symmetry.space_group_name_H-M   'P 1'
#
loop_
_entity.id
_entity.type
_entity.pdbx_description
1 polymer ?
#
loop_
_entity_poly.entity_id
_entity_poly.type
_entity_poly.pdbx_seq_one_letter_code
_entity_poly.pdbx_strand_id
1 'polypeptide(L)'
;MKAMLVTIVAASCALALFAGGVALAQTNWVDELTNSVSFYKSNYPTSNWDPYLSELTQVKEGLARGDQRIVRSKMGKWFKMLRNRDHGINDVAADELYNFALMVTPIQEFNISVPAPAGGGF
;
A
#
# COMPACT_ATOMS: atom_id res chain seq x y z
N MET A 1 13.92 25.95 59.10
CA MET A 1 12.83 25.57 58.17
C MET A 1 13.46 25.26 56.83
N LYS A 2 13.24 24.03 56.33
CA LYS A 2 13.88 23.44 55.15
C LYS A 2 13.14 23.86 53.87
N ALA A 3 13.90 24.02 52.79
CA ALA A 3 13.46 24.40 51.45
C ALA A 3 12.45 23.42 50.83
N MET A 4 11.49 23.94 50.06
CA MET A 4 10.74 23.22 49.01
C MET A 4 10.52 24.23 47.87
N LEU A 5 11.29 24.14 46.79
CA LEU A 5 11.10 23.26 45.62
C LEU A 5 10.15 23.88 44.57
N VAL A 6 10.81 24.60 43.63
CA VAL A 6 10.64 24.53 42.17
C VAL A 6 9.21 24.26 41.68
N THR A 7 8.47 25.33 41.39
CA THR A 7 7.16 25.27 40.74
C THR A 7 7.28 25.64 39.26
N ILE A 8 7.18 24.60 38.43
CA ILE A 8 6.56 24.58 37.09
C ILE A 8 7.35 25.28 35.96
N VAL A 9 8.36 24.58 35.45
CA VAL A 9 8.68 24.57 34.01
C VAL A 9 8.29 23.19 33.48
N ALA A 10 6.99 22.97 33.29
CA ALA A 10 6.47 21.73 32.70
C ALA A 10 5.09 22.01 32.08
N ALA A 11 5.02 22.95 31.13
CA ALA A 11 3.78 23.25 30.42
C ALA A 11 4.02 23.52 28.92
N SER A 12 4.95 22.80 28.29
CA SER A 12 5.18 22.95 26.85
C SER A 12 5.43 21.64 26.07
N CYS A 13 5.52 20.48 26.72
CA CYS A 13 5.70 19.21 25.99
C CYS A 13 4.39 18.46 25.64
N ALA A 14 3.23 18.93 26.08
CA ALA A 14 1.97 18.19 25.88
C ALA A 14 1.20 18.56 24.59
N LEU A 15 1.55 19.65 23.92
CA LEU A 15 0.81 20.12 22.73
C LEU A 15 1.37 19.62 21.39
N ALA A 16 2.52 18.93 21.37
CA ALA A 16 3.09 18.37 20.14
C ALA A 16 2.67 16.92 19.87
N LEU A 17 2.06 16.22 20.84
CA LEU A 17 1.77 14.78 20.71
C LEU A 17 0.46 14.45 19.98
N PHE A 18 -0.39 15.43 19.67
CA PHE A 18 -1.66 15.19 18.97
C PHE A 18 -1.62 15.50 17.46
N ALA A 19 -0.50 15.99 16.93
CA ALA A 19 -0.38 16.26 15.49
C ALA A 19 0.25 15.09 14.68
N GLY A 20 0.76 14.04 15.35
CA GLY A 20 1.52 12.96 14.73
C GLY A 20 0.77 11.64 14.49
N GLY A 21 -0.55 11.59 14.73
CA GLY A 21 -1.31 10.34 14.86
C GLY A 21 -1.69 9.59 13.58
N VAL A 22 -1.18 9.96 12.39
CA VAL A 22 -1.66 9.38 11.11
C VAL A 22 -0.55 8.96 10.13
N ALA A 23 0.69 8.75 10.60
CA ALA A 23 1.82 8.47 9.70
C ALA A 23 2.37 7.03 9.72
N LEU A 24 1.81 6.11 10.53
CA LEU A 24 2.40 4.76 10.69
C LEU A 24 1.71 3.65 9.87
N ALA A 25 0.52 3.87 9.33
CA ALA A 25 -0.21 2.83 8.56
C ALA A 25 0.11 2.83 7.05
N GLN A 26 0.60 3.96 6.50
CA GLN A 26 0.79 4.08 5.05
C GLN A 26 1.96 3.25 4.48
N THR A 27 2.91 2.82 5.31
CA THR A 27 4.12 2.09 4.86
C THR A 27 3.92 0.56 4.81
N ASN A 28 2.82 0.03 5.38
CA ASN A 28 2.64 -1.41 5.53
C ASN A 28 2.08 -2.11 4.27
N TRP A 29 1.03 -1.56 3.68
CA TRP A 29 0.24 -2.29 2.67
C TRP A 29 1.02 -2.62 1.39
N VAL A 30 1.95 -1.77 0.95
CA VAL A 30 2.78 -2.07 -0.24
C VAL A 30 3.75 -3.22 0.03
N ASP A 31 4.27 -3.31 1.25
CA ASP A 31 5.17 -4.39 1.65
C ASP A 31 4.40 -5.72 1.75
N GLU A 32 3.17 -5.71 2.27
CA GLU A 32 2.27 -6.86 2.24
C GLU A 32 1.99 -7.34 0.81
N LEU A 33 1.67 -6.43 -0.11
CA LEU A 33 1.49 -6.76 -1.53
C LEU A 33 2.76 -7.33 -2.16
N THR A 34 3.92 -6.75 -1.85
CA THR A 34 5.22 -7.20 -2.36
C THR A 34 5.54 -8.62 -1.89
N ASN A 35 5.26 -8.91 -0.62
CA ASN A 35 5.40 -10.25 -0.06
C ASN A 35 4.45 -11.25 -0.71
N SER A 36 3.18 -10.88 -0.93
CA SER A 36 2.21 -11.74 -1.61
C SER A 36 2.61 -12.02 -3.06
N VAL A 37 3.08 -11.03 -3.81
CA VAL A 37 3.62 -11.25 -5.17
C VAL A 37 4.83 -12.19 -5.14
N SER A 38 5.72 -12.03 -4.16
CA SER A 38 6.91 -12.89 -4.02
C SER A 38 6.54 -14.34 -3.68
N PHE A 39 5.49 -14.54 -2.86
CA PHE A 39 4.92 -15.85 -2.60
C PHE A 39 4.38 -16.48 -3.89
N TYR A 40 3.56 -15.76 -4.67
CA TYR A 40 3.04 -16.28 -5.94
C TYR A 40 4.15 -16.54 -6.96
N LYS A 41 5.16 -15.68 -7.05
CA LYS A 41 6.33 -15.93 -7.90
C LYS A 41 7.05 -17.23 -7.54
N SER A 42 7.15 -17.55 -6.26
CA SER A 42 7.81 -18.78 -5.78
C SER A 42 6.98 -20.04 -6.07
N ASN A 43 5.64 -19.94 -5.99
CA ASN A 43 4.73 -21.06 -6.21
C ASN A 43 4.37 -21.27 -7.69
N TYR A 44 4.51 -20.24 -8.52
CA TYR A 44 4.22 -20.26 -9.95
C TYR A 44 5.48 -19.83 -10.75
N PRO A 45 6.53 -20.66 -10.79
CA PRO A 45 7.85 -20.28 -11.32
C PRO A 45 7.87 -20.05 -12.85
N THR A 46 6.84 -20.49 -13.57
CA THR A 46 6.68 -20.24 -15.01
C THR A 46 5.95 -18.94 -15.33
N SER A 47 5.34 -18.30 -14.32
CA SER A 47 4.62 -17.03 -14.46
C SER A 47 5.56 -15.84 -14.29
N ASN A 48 5.37 -14.79 -15.09
CA ASN A 48 6.21 -13.59 -15.02
C ASN A 48 5.62 -12.51 -14.10
N TRP A 49 6.06 -12.52 -12.84
CA TRP A 49 5.64 -11.57 -11.81
C TRP A 49 6.51 -10.32 -11.70
N ASP A 50 7.64 -10.24 -12.41
CA ASP A 50 8.60 -9.13 -12.29
C ASP A 50 7.99 -7.76 -12.63
N PRO A 51 7.13 -7.63 -13.65
CA PRO A 51 6.44 -6.37 -13.93
C PRO A 51 5.57 -5.90 -12.76
N TYR A 52 4.96 -6.81 -12.01
CA TYR A 52 4.12 -6.48 -10.85
C TYR A 52 4.96 -5.94 -9.69
N LEU A 53 6.09 -6.58 -9.40
CA LEU A 53 7.06 -6.10 -8.39
C LEU A 53 7.64 -4.72 -8.76
N SER A 54 7.88 -4.48 -10.06
CA SER A 54 8.39 -3.20 -10.55
C SER A 54 7.41 -2.05 -10.33
N GLU A 55 6.10 -2.27 -10.55
CA GLU A 55 5.09 -1.24 -10.27
C GLU A 55 4.95 -1.01 -8.75
N LEU A 56 4.98 -2.05 -7.91
CA LEU A 56 4.96 -1.90 -6.45
C LEU A 56 6.18 -1.14 -5.91
N THR A 57 7.36 -1.35 -6.51
CA THR A 57 8.56 -0.57 -6.19
C THR A 57 8.34 0.92 -6.45
N GLN A 58 7.75 1.27 -7.61
CA GLN A 58 7.42 2.66 -7.94
C GLN A 58 6.34 3.25 -7.03
N VAL A 59 5.37 2.45 -6.59
CA VAL A 59 4.39 2.86 -5.57
C VAL A 59 5.09 3.17 -4.24
N LYS A 60 5.98 2.28 -3.77
CA LYS A 60 6.75 2.47 -2.53
C LYS A 60 7.58 3.74 -2.57
N GLU A 61 8.25 3.99 -3.69
CA GLU A 61 8.99 5.24 -3.90
C GLU A 61 8.08 6.48 -3.92
N GLY A 62 6.90 6.38 -4.55
CA GLY A 62 5.91 7.44 -4.55
C GLY A 62 5.45 7.81 -3.13
N LEU A 63 5.15 6.80 -2.31
CA LEU A 63 4.82 6.97 -0.90
C LEU A 63 5.94 7.66 -0.13
N ALA A 64 7.19 7.19 -0.30
CA ALA A 64 8.35 7.77 0.37
C ALA A 64 8.58 9.25 0.02
N ARG A 65 8.19 9.67 -1.19
CA ARG A 65 8.29 11.07 -1.65
C ARG A 65 7.02 11.89 -1.41
N GLY A 66 5.94 11.30 -0.88
CA GLY A 66 4.63 11.94 -0.78
C GLY A 66 3.96 12.22 -2.13
N ASP A 67 4.39 11.56 -3.21
CA ASP A 67 3.86 11.75 -4.55
C ASP A 67 2.61 10.88 -4.77
N GLN A 68 1.46 11.43 -4.37
CA GLN A 68 0.17 10.76 -4.54
C GLN A 68 -0.21 10.49 -6.00
N ARG A 69 0.32 11.26 -6.97
CA ARG A 69 0.02 11.02 -8.39
C ARG A 69 0.70 9.75 -8.87
N ILE A 70 1.96 9.54 -8.47
CA ILE A 70 2.69 8.30 -8.77
C ILE A 70 2.01 7.12 -8.10
N VAL A 71 1.68 7.21 -6.80
CA VAL A 71 0.98 6.14 -6.07
C VAL A 71 -0.32 5.76 -6.79
N ARG A 72 -1.15 6.74 -7.11
CA ARG A 72 -2.42 6.55 -7.84
C ARG A 72 -2.21 5.86 -9.19
N SER A 73 -1.31 6.42 -10.00
CA SER A 73 -1.10 5.96 -11.38
C SER A 73 -0.52 4.55 -11.42
N LYS A 74 0.48 4.26 -10.59
CA LYS A 74 1.18 2.98 -10.59
C LYS A 74 0.32 1.88 -9.99
N MET A 75 -0.38 2.18 -8.90
CA MET A 75 -1.29 1.20 -8.29
C MET A 75 -2.50 0.90 -9.18
N GLY A 76 -3.07 1.90 -9.87
CA GLY A 76 -4.13 1.68 -10.85
C GLY A 76 -3.68 0.81 -12.03
N LYS A 77 -2.45 1.03 -12.51
CA LYS A 77 -1.85 0.17 -13.54
C LYS A 77 -1.67 -1.26 -13.03
N TRP A 78 -1.17 -1.45 -11.80
CA TRP A 78 -0.97 -2.76 -11.20
C TRP A 78 -2.29 -3.56 -11.07
N PHE A 79 -3.38 -2.92 -10.62
CA PHE A 79 -4.70 -3.56 -10.59
C PHE A 79 -5.20 -3.95 -11.99
N LYS A 80 -4.97 -3.09 -12.99
CA LYS A 80 -5.30 -3.40 -14.38
C LYS A 80 -4.54 -4.60 -14.91
N MET A 81 -3.23 -4.67 -14.62
CA MET A 81 -2.41 -5.82 -15.00
C MET A 81 -2.93 -7.12 -14.40
N LEU A 82 -3.31 -7.12 -13.12
CA LEU A 82 -3.89 -8.31 -12.49
C LEU A 82 -5.20 -8.73 -13.12
N ARG A 83 -6.08 -7.75 -13.39
CA ARG A 83 -7.37 -8.00 -14.02
C ARG A 83 -7.20 -8.60 -15.42
N ASN A 84 -6.23 -8.12 -16.18
CA ASN A 84 -5.98 -8.53 -17.55
C ASN A 84 -5.12 -9.79 -17.68
N ARG A 85 -4.55 -10.29 -16.56
CA ARG A 85 -3.53 -11.36 -16.58
C ARG A 85 -2.32 -11.00 -17.42
N ASP A 86 -1.95 -9.72 -17.42
CA ASP A 86 -0.84 -9.23 -18.21
C ASP A 86 0.44 -10.01 -17.86
N HIS A 87 1.31 -10.20 -18.84
CA HIS A 87 2.59 -10.90 -18.68
C HIS A 87 2.51 -12.40 -18.35
N GLY A 88 1.34 -13.05 -18.53
CA GLY A 88 1.25 -14.51 -18.44
C GLY A 88 1.35 -15.05 -17.01
N ILE A 89 0.75 -14.34 -16.07
CA ILE A 89 0.58 -14.84 -14.70
C ILE A 89 -0.54 -15.87 -14.61
N ASN A 90 -0.46 -16.77 -13.64
CA ASN A 90 -1.50 -17.77 -13.40
C ASN A 90 -2.85 -17.11 -13.04
N ASP A 91 -3.94 -17.61 -13.62
CA ASP A 91 -5.27 -17.01 -13.47
C ASP A 91 -5.80 -17.01 -12.02
N VAL A 92 -5.63 -18.14 -11.31
CA VAL A 92 -6.08 -18.28 -9.92
C VAL A 92 -5.28 -17.36 -9.02
N ALA A 93 -3.94 -17.35 -9.17
CA ALA A 93 -3.06 -16.45 -8.43
C ALA A 93 -3.40 -14.97 -8.70
N ALA A 94 -3.73 -14.62 -9.93
CA ALA A 94 -4.11 -13.26 -10.28
C ALA A 94 -5.41 -12.82 -9.59
N ASP A 95 -6.42 -13.69 -9.53
CA ASP A 95 -7.70 -13.40 -8.85
C ASP A 95 -7.55 -13.33 -7.33
N GLU A 96 -6.83 -14.27 -6.73
CA GLU A 96 -6.57 -14.26 -5.29
C GLU A 96 -5.80 -13.01 -4.88
N LEU A 97 -4.72 -12.68 -5.61
CA LEU A 97 -3.93 -11.49 -5.35
C LEU A 97 -4.73 -10.20 -5.58
N TYR A 98 -5.59 -10.18 -6.61
CA TYR A 98 -6.47 -9.05 -6.87
C TYR A 98 -7.43 -8.81 -5.69
N ASN A 99 -8.09 -9.87 -5.20
CA ASN A 99 -9.03 -9.78 -4.08
C ASN A 99 -8.32 -9.38 -2.78
N PHE A 100 -7.14 -9.95 -2.51
CA PHE A 100 -6.32 -9.53 -1.38
C PHE A 100 -5.95 -8.05 -1.47
N ALA A 101 -5.54 -7.59 -2.66
CA ALA A 101 -5.15 -6.20 -2.85
C ALA A 101 -6.29 -5.21 -2.66
N LEU A 102 -7.54 -5.58 -2.98
CA LEU A 102 -8.70 -4.75 -2.66
C LEU A 102 -8.90 -4.55 -1.16
N MET A 103 -8.49 -5.51 -0.32
CA MET A 103 -8.67 -5.44 1.13
C MET A 103 -7.61 -4.57 1.80
N VAL A 104 -6.36 -4.62 1.32
CA VAL A 104 -5.22 -3.96 1.98
C VAL A 104 -4.87 -2.61 1.39
N THR A 105 -5.23 -2.36 0.12
CA THR A 105 -4.89 -1.10 -0.55
C THR A 105 -5.84 0.03 -0.12
N PRO A 106 -5.33 1.17 0.34
CA PRO A 106 -6.16 2.34 0.67
C PRO A 106 -6.64 3.06 -0.60
N ILE A 107 -7.56 2.42 -1.34
CA ILE A 107 -8.04 2.85 -2.66
C ILE A 107 -8.65 4.26 -2.62
N GLN A 108 -9.49 4.54 -1.62
CA GLN A 108 -10.18 5.83 -1.49
C GLN A 108 -9.21 6.97 -1.16
N GLU A 109 -8.23 6.71 -0.29
CA GLU A 109 -7.23 7.69 0.15
C GLU A 109 -6.39 8.22 -1.01
N PHE A 110 -5.93 7.32 -1.88
CA PHE A 110 -5.12 7.70 -3.04
C PHE A 110 -5.94 7.94 -4.32
N ASN A 111 -7.26 7.75 -4.27
CA ASN A 111 -8.18 7.81 -5.41
C ASN A 111 -7.71 6.90 -6.57
N ILE A 112 -7.38 5.65 -6.25
CA ILE A 112 -6.88 4.64 -7.19
C ILE A 112 -8.04 4.13 -8.04
N SER A 113 -7.84 4.07 -9.36
CA SER A 113 -8.81 3.45 -10.27
C SER A 113 -8.64 1.93 -10.24
N VAL A 114 -9.73 1.23 -9.97
CA VAL A 114 -9.77 -0.22 -9.83
C VAL A 114 -10.76 -0.79 -10.87
N PRO A 115 -10.33 -1.67 -11.79
CA PRO A 115 -11.22 -2.23 -12.81
C PRO A 115 -12.35 -3.07 -12.21
N ALA A 116 -13.57 -2.96 -12.74
CA ALA A 116 -14.68 -3.80 -12.32
C ALA A 116 -14.41 -5.30 -12.59
N PRO A 117 -15.07 -6.23 -11.87
CA PRO A 117 -15.03 -7.65 -12.20
C PRO A 117 -15.46 -7.89 -13.64
N ALA A 118 -14.76 -8.76 -14.35
CA ALA A 118 -15.22 -9.25 -15.65
C ALA A 118 -16.53 -10.02 -15.40
N GLY A 119 -17.68 -9.45 -15.81
CA GLY A 119 -18.99 -10.07 -15.64
C GLY A 119 -20.01 -9.29 -14.79
N GLY A 120 -19.70 -8.06 -14.35
CA GLY A 120 -20.64 -7.19 -13.64
C GLY A 120 -21.74 -6.57 -14.52
N GLY A 121 -22.50 -7.38 -15.24
CA GLY A 121 -23.84 -7.05 -15.71
C GLY A 121 -24.82 -7.82 -14.84
N PHE A 122 -25.62 -7.11 -14.05
CA PHE A 122 -26.87 -7.68 -13.56
C PHE A 122 -27.84 -7.84 -14.73
#